data_AF-A0A9X4BFQ1-F1
#
_entry.id   AF-A0A9X4BFQ1-F1
#
_cell.length_a   1.000
_cell.length_b   1.000
_cell.length_c   1.000
_cell.angle_alpha   90.00
_cell.angle_beta   90.00
_cell.angle_gamma   90.00
#
_symmetry.space_group_name_H-M   'P 1'
#
loop_
_entity.id
_entity.type
_entity.pdbx_description
1 polymer ?
#
loop_
_entity_poly.entity_id
_entity_poly.type
_entity_poly.pdbx_seq_one_letter_code
_entity_poly.pdbx_strand_id
1 'polypeptide(L)'
;KVDVNTLEKGAASSLQLNEIGKVKVSLDAPIALDGYAQNRTTGAFIVIDRLTNGTVGAGMIIADPVTHGSGGHHGALAHVSTDERATRFGQQPATVLFTGLSGAGKSTLAYAVERKLFDMGRAVYVLDGQNLRHDLNKGLPQDRAGRTENWRRAAHVARQFNEAG
;
A
#
# COMPACT_ATOMS: atom_id res chain seq x y z
N LYS A 1 7.56 12.52 17.42
CA LYS A 1 7.66 12.40 18.90
C LYS A 1 7.49 13.78 19.51
N VAL A 2 6.86 13.84 20.67
CA VAL A 2 6.69 15.04 21.49
C VAL A 2 7.35 14.74 22.83
N ASP A 3 8.29 15.59 23.23
CA ASP A 3 8.84 15.53 24.59
C ASP A 3 7.78 16.07 25.57
N VAL A 4 7.49 15.32 26.62
CA VAL A 4 6.40 15.66 27.55
C VAL A 4 6.79 16.81 28.48
N ASN A 5 8.08 17.02 28.71
CA ASN A 5 8.59 18.10 29.57
C ASN A 5 8.74 19.41 28.80
N THR A 6 9.04 19.37 27.50
CA THR A 6 9.31 20.58 26.69
C THR A 6 8.26 20.87 25.62
N LEU A 7 7.37 19.92 25.32
CA LEU A 7 6.39 19.95 24.22
C LEU A 7 7.01 20.08 22.82
N GLU A 8 8.33 19.94 22.69
CA GLU A 8 9.02 20.03 21.42
C GLU A 8 8.70 18.83 20.51
N LYS A 9 8.46 19.11 19.22
CA LYS A 9 8.13 18.10 18.21
C LYS A 9 9.37 17.75 17.40
N GLY A 10 9.72 16.47 17.39
CA GLY A 10 10.86 15.94 16.62
C GLY A 10 10.52 14.68 15.85
N ALA A 11 11.24 14.44 14.75
CA ALA A 11 11.26 13.14 14.10
C ALA A 11 11.99 12.13 15.00
N ALA A 12 11.44 10.92 15.14
CA ALA A 12 12.04 9.87 15.95
C ALA A 12 11.70 8.50 15.36
N SER A 13 12.66 7.58 15.44
CA SER A 13 12.50 6.18 15.04
C SER A 13 12.04 5.27 16.18
N SER A 14 12.11 5.75 17.43
CA SER A 14 11.66 5.04 18.63
C SER A 14 11.06 5.99 19.65
N LEU A 15 10.32 5.43 20.62
CA LEU A 15 9.80 6.11 21.79
C LEU A 15 10.41 5.46 23.03
N GLN A 16 10.96 6.27 23.94
CA GLN A 16 11.37 5.87 25.29
C GLN A 16 10.17 5.89 26.24
N LEU A 17 10.39 5.41 27.46
CA LEU A 17 9.39 5.46 28.52
C LEU A 17 8.90 6.91 28.73
N ASN A 18 7.57 7.06 28.81
CA ASN A 18 6.86 8.34 28.96
C ASN A 18 6.94 9.29 27.76
N GLU A 19 7.34 8.82 26.57
CA GLU A 19 7.31 9.65 25.36
C GLU A 19 6.03 9.43 24.56
N ILE A 20 5.54 10.51 23.95
CA ILE A 20 4.32 10.48 23.15
C ILE A 20 4.69 10.71 21.68
N GLY A 21 4.05 9.98 20.77
CA GLY A 21 4.29 10.13 19.34
C GLY A 21 3.11 9.73 18.49
N LYS A 22 2.99 10.37 17.32
CA LYS A 22 2.12 9.87 16.24
C LYS A 22 2.87 8.76 15.51
N VAL A 23 2.31 7.57 15.53
CA VAL A 23 2.89 6.36 14.92
C VAL A 23 1.92 5.76 13.91
N LYS A 24 2.46 4.97 12.97
CA LYS A 24 1.67 4.09 12.12
C LYS A 24 1.90 2.66 12.58
N VAL A 25 0.82 1.94 12.89
CA VAL A 25 0.86 0.55 13.33
C VAL A 25 0.37 -0.33 12.18
N SER A 26 1.08 -1.42 11.92
CA SER A 26 0.68 -2.47 10.98
C SER A 26 0.35 -3.73 11.76
N LEU A 27 -0.69 -4.44 11.34
CA LEU A 27 -1.19 -5.65 12.00
C LEU A 27 -1.15 -6.81 11.01
N ASP A 28 -0.94 -8.03 11.52
CA ASP A 28 -0.90 -9.25 10.70
C ASP A 28 -2.29 -9.72 10.25
N ALA A 29 -3.35 -9.18 10.87
CA ALA A 29 -4.73 -9.47 10.52
C ALA A 29 -5.59 -8.18 10.57
N PRO A 30 -6.64 -8.08 9.74
CA PRO A 30 -7.62 -7.00 9.85
C PRO A 30 -8.31 -7.01 11.21
N ILE A 31 -8.55 -5.81 11.77
CA ILE A 31 -9.34 -5.62 12.99
C ILE A 31 -10.43 -4.59 12.73
N ALA A 32 -11.55 -4.71 13.45
CA ALA A 32 -12.47 -3.59 13.57
C ALA A 32 -11.78 -2.46 14.35
N LEU A 33 -11.91 -1.22 13.87
CA LEU A 33 -11.31 -0.05 14.50
C LEU A 33 -12.31 1.09 14.54
N ASP A 34 -12.33 1.80 15.65
CA ASP A 34 -13.04 3.07 15.81
C ASP A 34 -12.02 4.17 16.08
N GLY A 35 -12.27 5.38 15.60
CA GLY A 35 -11.48 6.53 16.02
C GLY A 35 -11.85 6.93 17.47
N TYR A 36 -10.86 7.32 18.26
CA TYR A 36 -11.04 7.67 19.68
C TYR A 36 -12.01 8.83 19.89
N ALA A 37 -12.08 9.76 18.93
CA ALA A 37 -13.01 10.88 18.96
C ALA A 37 -14.48 10.42 18.81
N GLN A 38 -14.71 9.34 18.07
CA GLN A 38 -16.04 8.78 17.80
C GLN A 38 -16.47 7.79 18.88
N ASN A 39 -15.57 6.88 19.29
CA ASN A 39 -15.83 5.91 20.36
C ASN A 39 -14.60 5.76 21.25
N ARG A 40 -14.69 6.27 22.48
CA ARG A 40 -13.59 6.22 23.44
C ARG A 40 -13.29 4.81 23.97
N THR A 41 -14.27 3.92 23.94
CA THR A 41 -14.13 2.56 24.49
C THR A 41 -13.31 1.68 23.56
N THR A 42 -13.54 1.77 22.25
CA THR A 42 -12.90 0.93 21.22
C THR A 42 -11.82 1.68 20.42
N GLY A 43 -11.77 3.01 20.52
CA GLY A 43 -10.73 3.83 19.90
C GLY A 43 -9.46 3.99 20.74
N ALA A 44 -9.35 3.32 21.88
CA ALA A 44 -8.12 3.24 22.68
C ALA A 44 -7.61 1.80 22.73
N PHE A 45 -6.30 1.63 22.80
CA PHE A 45 -5.66 0.33 22.91
C PHE A 45 -4.44 0.37 23.82
N ILE A 46 -4.06 -0.81 24.31
CA ILE A 46 -2.78 -1.06 24.97
C ILE A 46 -1.97 -2.06 24.14
N VAL A 47 -0.65 -1.96 24.23
CA VAL A 47 0.28 -2.93 23.63
C VAL A 47 0.84 -3.76 24.77
N ILE A 48 0.65 -5.06 24.68
CA ILE A 48 1.12 -6.03 25.67
C ILE A 48 2.27 -6.82 25.05
N ASP A 49 3.40 -6.88 25.74
CA ASP A 49 4.46 -7.81 25.41
C ASP A 49 4.02 -9.24 25.73
N ARG A 50 4.01 -10.10 24.71
CA ARG A 50 3.52 -11.48 24.81
C ARG A 50 4.42 -12.37 25.68
N LEU A 51 5.70 -12.02 25.87
CA LEU A 51 6.61 -12.83 26.70
C LEU A 51 6.46 -12.51 28.18
N THR A 52 6.34 -11.23 28.51
CA THR A 52 6.32 -10.76 29.91
C THR A 52 4.91 -10.48 30.45
N ASN A 53 3.90 -10.40 29.57
CA ASN A 53 2.56 -9.87 29.84
C ASN A 53 2.57 -8.41 30.35
N GLY A 54 3.68 -7.70 30.19
CA GLY A 54 3.79 -6.28 30.56
C GLY A 54 3.14 -5.38 29.52
N THR A 55 2.46 -4.32 29.98
CA THR A 55 2.01 -3.24 29.11
C THR A 55 3.21 -2.39 28.69
N VAL A 56 3.54 -2.40 27.40
CA VAL A 56 4.68 -1.66 26.83
C VAL A 56 4.28 -0.34 26.17
N GLY A 57 2.97 -0.09 26.04
CA GLY A 57 2.46 1.17 25.53
C GLY A 57 0.95 1.26 25.56
N ALA A 58 0.44 2.46 25.37
CA ALA A 58 -0.98 2.74 25.18
C ALA A 58 -1.15 3.77 24.07
N GLY A 59 -2.28 3.73 23.38
CA GLY A 59 -2.53 4.59 22.23
C GLY A 59 -4.00 4.91 22.03
N MET A 60 -4.23 6.03 21.34
CA MET A 60 -5.53 6.44 20.84
C MET A 60 -5.50 6.39 19.32
N ILE A 61 -6.56 5.85 18.74
CA ILE A 61 -6.73 5.74 17.30
C ILE A 61 -7.23 7.10 16.78
N ILE A 62 -6.41 7.72 15.94
CA ILE A 62 -6.72 8.98 15.25
C ILE A 62 -7.05 8.78 13.77
N ALA A 63 -7.10 7.52 13.32
CA ALA A 63 -7.49 7.17 11.96
C ALA A 63 -9.00 7.03 11.88
N ASP A 64 -9.58 7.52 10.79
CA ASP A 64 -10.96 7.20 10.46
C ASP A 64 -11.06 5.71 10.06
N PRO A 65 -12.16 5.01 10.41
CA PRO A 65 -12.38 3.64 9.98
C PRO A 65 -12.23 3.57 8.47
N VAL A 66 -11.29 2.73 8.03
CA VAL A 66 -11.10 2.45 6.60
C VAL A 66 -12.34 1.67 6.18
N THR A 67 -13.34 2.37 5.65
CA THR A 67 -14.44 1.71 4.98
C THR A 67 -13.81 0.85 3.88
N HIS A 68 -14.06 -0.46 3.92
CA HIS A 68 -13.80 -1.37 2.81
C HIS A 68 -14.74 -1.05 1.64
N GLY A 69 -14.89 0.22 1.30
CA GLY A 69 -15.24 0.65 -0.04
C GLY A 69 -13.91 0.76 -0.77
N SER A 70 -13.85 0.14 -1.92
CA SER A 70 -12.86 0.25 -2.98
C SER A 70 -12.74 1.68 -3.53
N GLY A 71 -12.61 2.67 -2.64
CA GLY A 71 -12.22 4.03 -2.93
C GLY A 71 -10.77 4.03 -3.38
N GLY A 72 -10.57 3.68 -4.65
CA GLY A 72 -9.35 4.07 -5.37
C GLY A 72 -9.07 5.55 -5.13
N HIS A 73 -7.82 5.96 -5.25
CA HIS A 73 -7.47 7.38 -5.07
C HIS A 73 -8.06 8.31 -6.15
N HIS A 74 -8.89 7.77 -7.04
CA HIS A 74 -9.97 8.49 -7.69
C HIS A 74 -10.84 9.21 -6.63
N GLY A 75 -10.41 10.43 -6.29
CA GLY A 75 -11.01 11.26 -5.24
C GLY A 75 -12.52 11.43 -5.43
N ALA A 76 -13.19 12.02 -4.44
CA ALA A 76 -14.64 12.13 -4.33
C ALA A 76 -15.41 12.66 -5.58
N LEU A 77 -14.70 13.14 -6.61
CA LEU A 77 -15.22 13.55 -7.92
C LEU A 77 -15.33 12.41 -8.94
N ALA A 78 -14.89 11.20 -8.63
CA ALA A 78 -14.97 10.08 -9.55
C ALA A 78 -16.41 9.57 -9.68
N HIS A 79 -16.96 9.66 -10.88
CA HIS A 79 -18.35 9.27 -11.18
C HIS A 79 -18.53 7.78 -11.47
N VAL A 80 -17.46 6.98 -11.49
CA VAL A 80 -17.51 5.54 -11.80
C VAL A 80 -16.65 4.80 -10.78
N SER A 81 -17.30 3.92 -10.01
CA SER A 81 -16.66 3.07 -9.02
C SER A 81 -15.84 1.96 -9.66
N THR A 82 -14.93 1.38 -8.86
CA THR A 82 -14.16 0.19 -9.24
C THR A 82 -15.05 -1.04 -9.46
N ASP A 83 -16.15 -1.17 -8.71
CA ASP A 83 -17.12 -2.27 -8.87
C ASP A 83 -17.90 -2.16 -10.18
N GLU A 84 -18.29 -0.95 -10.58
CA GLU A 84 -18.90 -0.70 -11.90
C GLU A 84 -17.93 -1.04 -13.05
N ARG A 85 -16.65 -0.70 -12.90
CA ARG A 85 -15.60 -1.05 -13.87
C ARG A 85 -15.42 -2.56 -13.96
N ALA A 86 -15.30 -3.24 -12.82
CA ALA A 86 -15.16 -4.69 -12.76
C ALA A 86 -16.37 -5.41 -13.40
N THR A 87 -17.57 -4.91 -13.13
CA THR A 87 -18.81 -5.41 -13.76
C THR A 87 -18.81 -5.18 -15.27
N ARG A 88 -18.42 -3.98 -15.73
CA ARG A 88 -18.35 -3.64 -17.16
C ARG A 88 -17.34 -4.49 -17.93
N PHE A 89 -16.17 -4.75 -17.36
CA PHE A 89 -15.16 -5.61 -17.98
C PHE A 89 -15.40 -7.11 -17.74
N GLY A 90 -16.32 -7.46 -16.83
CA GLY A 90 -16.57 -8.83 -16.42
C GLY A 90 -15.34 -9.50 -15.76
N GLN A 91 -14.43 -8.72 -15.17
CA GLN A 91 -13.19 -9.19 -14.55
C GLN A 91 -12.90 -8.40 -13.26
N GLN A 92 -12.15 -9.01 -12.35
CA GLN A 92 -11.61 -8.30 -11.19
C GLN A 92 -10.19 -7.83 -11.50
N PRO A 93 -9.86 -6.55 -11.26
CA PRO A 93 -8.52 -6.03 -11.49
C PRO A 93 -7.51 -6.70 -10.56
N ALA A 94 -6.32 -7.02 -11.08
CA ALA A 94 -5.24 -7.60 -10.30
C ALA A 94 -3.86 -7.25 -10.89
N THR A 95 -2.87 -7.14 -10.02
CA THR A 95 -1.46 -7.05 -10.41
C THR A 95 -0.75 -8.36 -10.10
N VAL A 96 -0.15 -8.97 -11.11
CA VAL A 96 0.68 -10.16 -10.96
C VAL A 96 2.15 -9.78 -11.08
N LEU A 97 2.92 -9.99 -10.01
CA LEU A 97 4.34 -9.65 -9.98
C LEU A 97 5.21 -10.87 -10.36
N PHE A 98 5.87 -10.80 -11.51
CA PHE A 98 6.92 -11.75 -11.88
C PHE A 98 8.27 -11.27 -11.36
N THR A 99 8.85 -11.99 -10.40
CA THR A 99 10.17 -11.70 -9.80
C THR A 99 11.12 -12.87 -9.97
N GLY A 100 12.43 -12.60 -9.90
CA GLY A 100 13.49 -13.59 -10.16
C GLY A 100 14.71 -12.99 -10.86
N LEU A 101 15.79 -13.77 -10.93
CA LEU A 101 17.08 -13.37 -11.50
C LEU A 101 16.96 -12.90 -12.96
N SER A 102 17.91 -12.07 -13.41
CA SER A 102 18.01 -11.72 -14.83
C SER A 102 18.15 -12.99 -15.67
N GLY A 103 17.44 -13.07 -16.80
CA GLY A 103 17.41 -14.28 -17.65
C GLY A 103 16.51 -15.42 -17.18
N ALA A 104 15.89 -15.35 -15.99
CA ALA A 104 14.99 -16.41 -15.47
C ALA A 104 13.65 -16.55 -16.22
N GLY A 105 13.48 -15.91 -17.38
CA GLY A 105 12.26 -16.02 -18.20
C GLY A 105 11.06 -15.17 -17.75
N LYS A 106 11.25 -14.21 -16.83
CA LYS A 106 10.16 -13.35 -16.31
C LYS A 106 9.36 -12.66 -17.41
N SER A 107 10.04 -11.95 -18.32
CA SER A 107 9.39 -11.25 -19.43
C SER A 107 8.72 -12.25 -20.38
N THR A 108 9.39 -13.35 -20.71
CA THR A 108 8.82 -14.43 -21.54
C THR A 108 7.50 -14.93 -20.98
N LEU A 109 7.45 -15.21 -19.67
CA LEU A 109 6.23 -15.67 -19.01
C LEU A 109 5.16 -14.57 -18.93
N ALA A 110 5.55 -13.33 -18.61
CA ALA A 110 4.62 -12.20 -18.53
C ALA A 110 3.90 -11.95 -19.86
N TYR A 111 4.63 -11.91 -20.97
CA TYR A 111 4.04 -11.72 -22.30
C TYR A 111 3.24 -12.95 -22.77
N ALA A 112 3.63 -14.17 -22.39
CA ALA A 112 2.82 -15.36 -22.67
C ALA A 112 1.48 -15.35 -21.91
N VAL A 113 1.50 -14.92 -20.64
CA VAL A 113 0.29 -14.74 -19.82
C VAL A 113 -0.60 -13.63 -20.39
N GLU A 114 -0.01 -12.51 -20.81
CA GLU A 114 -0.73 -11.42 -21.48
C GLU A 114 -1.46 -11.92 -22.74
N ARG A 115 -0.76 -12.61 -23.63
CA ARG A 115 -1.36 -13.18 -24.85
C ARG A 115 -2.55 -14.08 -24.52
N LYS A 116 -2.37 -15.00 -23.57
CA LYS A 116 -3.43 -15.94 -23.17
C LYS A 116 -4.65 -15.24 -22.56
N LEU A 117 -4.43 -14.25 -21.68
CA LEU A 117 -5.53 -13.48 -21.08
C LEU A 117 -6.26 -12.63 -22.11
N PHE A 118 -5.54 -12.02 -23.03
CA PHE A 118 -6.14 -11.27 -24.14
C PHE A 118 -6.99 -12.18 -25.02
N ASP A 119 -6.50 -13.38 -25.37
CA ASP A 119 -7.26 -14.36 -26.15
C ASP A 119 -8.56 -14.82 -25.44
N MET A 120 -8.59 -14.73 -24.11
CA MET A 120 -9.78 -14.97 -23.29
C MET A 120 -10.71 -13.74 -23.16
N GLY A 121 -10.42 -12.65 -23.89
CA GLY A 121 -11.20 -11.41 -23.86
C GLY A 121 -10.98 -10.56 -22.59
N ARG A 122 -9.88 -10.76 -21.86
CA ARG A 122 -9.56 -9.97 -20.66
C ARG A 122 -8.76 -8.72 -21.01
N ALA A 123 -9.04 -7.62 -20.30
CA ALA A 123 -8.19 -6.44 -20.33
C ALA A 123 -6.92 -6.73 -19.53
N VAL A 124 -5.76 -6.64 -20.19
CA VAL A 124 -4.46 -7.00 -19.63
C VAL A 124 -3.37 -6.12 -20.23
N TYR A 125 -2.33 -5.83 -19.44
CA TYR A 125 -1.18 -5.06 -19.88
C TYR A 125 0.08 -5.45 -19.10
N VAL A 126 1.21 -5.61 -19.79
CA VAL A 126 2.51 -5.90 -19.15
C VAL A 126 3.27 -4.61 -18.81
N LEU A 127 3.52 -4.41 -17.51
CA LEU A 127 4.44 -3.38 -17.01
C LEU A 127 5.87 -3.92 -16.96
N ASP A 128 6.63 -3.72 -18.04
CA ASP A 128 8.05 -4.10 -18.08
C ASP A 128 8.95 -3.00 -17.47
N GLY A 129 9.71 -3.37 -16.44
CA GLY A 129 10.66 -2.47 -15.78
C GLY A 129 11.74 -1.91 -16.70
N GLN A 130 12.09 -2.60 -17.80
CA GLN A 130 13.00 -2.07 -18.82
C GLN A 130 12.31 -0.99 -19.66
N ASN A 131 11.08 -1.24 -20.12
CA ASN A 131 10.32 -0.26 -20.90
C ASN A 131 10.05 1.01 -20.07
N LEU A 132 9.70 0.85 -18.79
CA LEU A 132 9.54 1.98 -17.88
C LEU A 132 10.82 2.82 -17.76
N ARG A 133 12.01 2.20 -17.76
CA ARG A 133 13.29 2.94 -17.71
C ARG A 133 13.61 3.73 -18.96
N HIS A 134 13.07 3.32 -20.11
CA HIS A 134 13.23 4.07 -21.36
C HIS A 134 12.29 5.28 -21.45
N ASP A 135 11.20 5.29 -20.69
CA ASP A 135 10.18 6.33 -20.70
C ASP A 135 9.99 6.98 -19.32
N LEU A 136 8.96 6.59 -18.55
CA LEU A 136 8.56 7.20 -17.27
C LEU A 136 9.70 7.31 -16.23
N ASN A 137 10.64 6.37 -16.26
CA ASN A 137 11.75 6.23 -15.30
C ASN A 137 13.09 6.57 -15.95
N LYS A 138 13.07 7.28 -17.08
CA LYS A 138 14.28 7.78 -17.74
C LYS A 138 15.09 8.66 -16.80
N GLY A 139 16.41 8.46 -16.82
CA GLY A 139 17.35 9.23 -15.99
C GLY A 139 17.51 8.72 -14.56
N LEU A 140 16.76 7.69 -14.12
CA LEU A 140 17.04 7.06 -12.83
C LEU A 140 18.42 6.38 -12.82
N PRO A 141 19.22 6.57 -11.75
CA PRO A 141 20.50 5.88 -11.63
C PRO A 141 20.32 4.35 -11.60
N GLN A 142 21.37 3.63 -11.97
CA GLN A 142 21.38 2.15 -11.95
C GLN A 142 21.75 1.57 -10.56
N ASP A 143 21.93 2.43 -9.57
CA ASP A 143 22.27 2.07 -8.20
C ASP A 143 21.06 1.51 -7.42
N ARG A 144 21.26 1.24 -6.12
CA ARG A 144 20.19 0.72 -5.26
C ARG A 144 19.02 1.70 -5.16
N ALA A 145 19.28 2.99 -5.02
CA ALA A 145 18.24 4.01 -4.87
C ALA A 145 17.38 4.14 -6.13
N GLY A 146 18.00 4.22 -7.31
CA GLY A 146 17.29 4.28 -8.58
C GLY A 146 16.52 3.00 -8.90
N ARG A 147 16.98 1.83 -8.44
CA ARG A 147 16.16 0.60 -8.48
C ARG A 147 14.94 0.70 -7.57
N THR A 148 15.09 1.14 -6.33
CA THR A 148 13.95 1.31 -5.41
C THR A 148 12.90 2.27 -5.98
N GLU A 149 13.33 3.41 -6.52
CA GLU A 149 12.40 4.39 -7.11
C GLU A 149 11.71 3.87 -8.37
N ASN A 150 12.44 3.13 -9.22
CA ASN A 150 11.86 2.46 -10.38
C ASN A 150 10.72 1.50 -9.98
N TRP A 151 10.94 0.72 -8.92
CA TRP A 151 9.93 -0.19 -8.36
C TRP A 151 8.74 0.57 -7.76
N ARG A 152 9.00 1.64 -7.01
CA ARG A 152 7.93 2.47 -6.42
C ARG A 152 7.01 3.06 -7.50
N ARG A 153 7.59 3.57 -8.58
CA ARG A 153 6.84 4.13 -9.72
C ARG A 153 6.07 3.04 -10.46
N ALA A 154 6.69 1.89 -10.75
CA ALA A 154 6.02 0.77 -11.37
C ALA A 154 4.81 0.27 -10.55
N ALA A 155 4.95 0.17 -9.23
CA ALA A 155 3.86 -0.21 -8.33
C ALA A 155 2.73 0.83 -8.32
N HIS A 156 3.06 2.12 -8.43
CA HIS A 156 2.04 3.17 -8.52
C HIS A 156 1.25 3.10 -9.83
N VAL A 157 1.94 2.87 -10.95
CA VAL A 157 1.29 2.66 -12.26
C VAL A 157 0.42 1.41 -12.25
N ALA A 158 0.93 0.29 -11.72
CA ALA A 158 0.16 -0.95 -11.58
C ALA A 158 -1.14 -0.75 -10.79
N ARG A 159 -1.09 0.04 -9.72
CA ARG A 159 -2.27 0.43 -8.97
C ARG A 159 -3.27 1.22 -9.81
N GLN A 160 -2.82 2.18 -10.62
CA GLN A 160 -3.71 2.94 -11.51
C GLN A 160 -4.39 2.03 -12.55
N PHE A 161 -3.68 1.02 -13.07
CA PHE A 161 -4.30 0.00 -13.92
C PHE A 161 -5.39 -0.77 -13.18
N ASN A 162 -5.15 -1.18 -11.93
CA ASN A 162 -6.19 -1.86 -11.14
C ASN A 162 -7.39 -0.94 -10.86
N GLU A 163 -7.17 0.36 -10.64
CA GLU A 163 -8.25 1.33 -10.46
C GLU A 163 -9.06 1.56 -11.75
N ALA A 164 -8.44 1.36 -12.92
CA ALA A 164 -9.09 1.45 -14.22
C ALA A 164 -10.00 0.25 -14.56
N GLY A 165 -9.72 -0.94 -13.99
CA GLY A 165 -10.49 -2.18 -14.14
C GLY A 165 -9.77 -3.30 -14.90
#